data_AF-A0A955AF89-F1
#
_entry.id   AF-A0A955AF89-F1
#
_cell.length_a   1.000
_cell.length_b   1.000
_cell.length_c   1.000
_cell.angle_alpha   90.00
_cell.angle_beta   90.00
_cell.angle_gamma   90.00
#
_symmetry.space_group_name_H-M   'P 1'
#
loop_
_entity.id
_entity.type
_entity.pdbx_description
1 polymer ?
#
loop_
_entity_poly.entity_id
_entity_poly.type
_entity_poly.pdbx_seq_one_letter_code
_entity_poly.pdbx_strand_id
1 'polypeptide(L)'
;MKRSSQVIGSVVLAIAVGSLRPIGMKRIERWIIAFFHIGILCLGGTSSGITIRDDIPPDVSQLYAAGEQYVSAGAISNVGCSGALIHPQWAITAAHCVPGGSAGKVDFSLGAESSDWDTTVSSDGWIRHPSFTGNTVLVGNDFALVHLKTPILEVTPVRVYQGVDRIGLEVTVVGYGMGGTGSTGARTPYGIRRAATNMVSTFGAGLGWSKNLLVTDFDNPATSADSQWDPTTPTFLEGAVGVGDSGSAWYGQFGGKPYLVGITSFRGGADEASNSDYGDFSVAGRVSLVADWIRQQGASSSFWNGGDGQWGATGNWYGGSPGAEGAAVIESGFVQVDEPRQSTGYVLVNGGTLQLNRGIAARSMVVSGDGVLDIADATALISLEGDYRQDGGILRMQVDGSANGVSYDHFSVGGVAQLGGTLNLLINTTWGGYVDPVARGGKERVVLLDAARVEGEFHLVRWNRELLMTGVNYVGSNEFGQDGMFRVVEYSKSLVSVTSYLARPGDANGDFRVDDADLAVLLRNQARSNLNWNQGDFNGDGVINAVDLSIWTDNRARSSSSPGMAIVAVPEPVVTSWLAIVMICGMRSLRRSPLIHNRR
;
A
#
# COMPACT_ATOMS: atom_id res chain seq x y z
N MET A 1 31.94 -22.13 59.36
CA MET A 1 32.99 -21.17 58.92
C MET A 1 32.39 -20.35 57.77
N LYS A 2 32.27 -19.02 57.81
CA LYS A 2 33.27 -17.91 57.86
C LYS A 2 34.00 -17.65 56.52
N ARG A 3 33.69 -16.46 55.98
CA ARG A 3 34.11 -15.74 54.75
C ARG A 3 35.55 -15.89 54.25
N SER A 4 35.71 -15.84 52.92
CA SER A 4 36.69 -15.06 52.12
C SER A 4 36.47 -15.37 50.62
N SER A 5 36.85 -14.59 49.60
CA SER A 5 36.82 -13.15 49.28
C SER A 5 37.67 -12.96 48.00
N GLN A 6 37.14 -12.27 46.98
CA GLN A 6 37.74 -11.83 45.70
C GLN A 6 39.22 -12.12 45.36
N VAL A 7 39.46 -12.54 44.11
CA VAL A 7 40.48 -11.94 43.23
C VAL A 7 39.88 -11.78 41.82
N ILE A 8 40.14 -10.66 41.15
CA ILE A 8 39.90 -10.45 39.71
C ILE A 8 41.26 -10.43 39.02
N GLY A 9 41.41 -11.16 37.91
CA GLY A 9 42.66 -11.23 37.14
C GLY A 9 42.42 -11.08 35.65
N SER A 10 42.70 -9.90 35.10
CA SER A 10 42.68 -9.65 33.65
C SER A 10 43.96 -10.17 33.00
N VAL A 11 43.84 -11.05 32.00
CA VAL A 11 44.97 -11.53 31.20
C VAL A 11 44.97 -10.81 29.86
N VAL A 12 45.98 -9.97 29.63
CA VAL A 12 46.26 -9.37 28.32
C VAL A 12 47.32 -10.22 27.63
N LEU A 13 47.00 -10.79 26.46
CA LEU A 13 47.95 -11.54 25.64
C LEU A 13 48.35 -10.68 24.42
N ALA A 14 49.58 -10.19 24.40
CA ALA A 14 50.16 -9.52 23.25
C ALA A 14 50.88 -10.54 22.35
N ILE A 15 50.69 -10.44 21.03
CA ILE A 15 51.44 -11.19 20.02
C ILE A 15 52.02 -10.20 19.01
N ALA A 16 53.24 -10.46 18.52
CA ALA A 16 54.11 -9.46 17.90
C ALA A 16 53.79 -9.17 16.42
N VAL A 17 54.07 -7.92 16.01
CA VAL A 17 54.04 -7.49 14.60
C VAL A 17 55.36 -7.85 13.93
N GLY A 18 55.33 -8.77 12.97
CA GLY A 18 56.47 -9.10 12.10
C GLY A 18 56.55 -8.16 10.90
N SER A 19 57.71 -7.54 10.66
CA SER A 19 57.89 -6.54 9.61
C SER A 19 58.33 -7.14 8.27
N LEU A 20 57.65 -6.79 7.17
CA LEU A 20 58.16 -6.92 5.80
C LEU A 20 58.02 -5.59 5.04
N ARG A 21 58.92 -5.34 4.07
CA ARG A 21 58.99 -4.11 3.27
C ARG A 21 58.21 -4.25 1.95
N PRO A 22 57.69 -3.13 1.38
CA PRO A 22 56.69 -3.20 0.31
C PRO A 22 57.28 -3.47 -1.07
N ILE A 23 56.49 -4.15 -1.90
CA ILE A 23 56.57 -4.16 -3.37
C ILE A 23 55.23 -3.56 -3.86
N GLY A 24 55.28 -2.67 -4.86
CA GLY A 24 54.18 -1.75 -5.15
C GLY A 24 52.96 -2.36 -5.85
N MET A 25 51.78 -2.24 -5.25
CA MET A 25 50.47 -2.51 -5.85
C MET A 25 49.48 -1.37 -5.53
N LYS A 26 48.39 -1.26 -6.31
CA LYS A 26 47.55 -0.03 -6.37
C LYS A 26 46.44 0.02 -5.31
N ARG A 27 46.64 0.92 -4.32
CA ARG A 27 45.65 1.76 -3.58
C ARG A 27 44.35 1.18 -2.98
N ILE A 28 43.96 -0.08 -3.17
CA ILE A 28 42.64 -0.60 -2.74
C ILE A 28 42.69 -1.41 -1.42
N GLU A 29 43.74 -2.18 -1.16
CA GLU A 29 43.82 -3.05 0.03
C GLU A 29 44.30 -2.31 1.30
N ARG A 30 43.41 -1.54 1.96
CA ARG A 30 43.72 -0.93 3.27
C ARG A 30 42.62 -0.87 4.34
N TRP A 31 41.41 -1.34 4.06
CA TRP A 31 40.29 -1.32 5.01
C TRP A 31 39.74 -2.72 5.28
N ILE A 32 38.86 -2.85 6.29
CA ILE A 32 38.38 -4.11 6.90
C ILE A 32 39.37 -4.79 7.88
N ILE A 33 39.74 -4.09 8.97
CA ILE A 33 39.85 -4.69 10.31
C ILE A 33 39.21 -3.76 11.33
N ALA A 34 37.91 -3.94 11.56
CA ALA A 34 37.19 -3.43 12.73
C ALA A 34 36.33 -4.57 13.29
N PHE A 35 36.15 -4.63 14.61
CA PHE A 35 35.71 -5.86 15.29
C PHE A 35 34.20 -6.10 15.19
N PHE A 36 33.80 -7.15 14.47
CA PHE A 36 32.48 -7.77 14.67
C PHE A 36 32.46 -8.53 16.01
N HIS A 37 31.76 -7.98 17.00
CA HIS A 37 31.31 -8.70 18.20
C HIS A 37 29.84 -8.31 18.47
N ILE A 38 28.90 -9.13 17.98
CA ILE A 38 27.47 -8.94 18.25
C ILE A 38 27.18 -9.45 19.67
N GLY A 39 27.42 -8.57 20.66
CA GLY A 39 26.87 -8.71 22.00
C GLY A 39 25.50 -8.06 22.04
N ILE A 40 24.45 -8.83 22.42
CA ILE A 40 23.11 -8.25 22.61
C ILE A 40 23.14 -7.34 23.85
N LEU A 41 23.14 -6.03 23.61
CA LEU A 41 22.99 -5.02 24.65
C LEU A 41 21.87 -4.04 24.23
N CYS A 42 20.64 -4.34 24.66
CA CYS A 42 19.50 -3.46 24.43
C CYS A 42 19.63 -2.20 25.33
N LEU A 43 20.33 -1.19 24.82
CA LEU A 43 20.29 0.17 25.34
C LEU A 43 19.66 1.07 24.27
N GLY A 44 18.66 1.86 24.66
CA GLY A 44 17.94 2.74 23.73
C GLY A 44 18.84 3.80 23.13
N GLY A 45 19.17 3.65 21.85
CA GLY A 45 19.94 4.58 21.02
C GLY A 45 19.42 4.52 19.58
N THR A 46 19.23 5.68 18.96
CA THR A 46 18.43 5.85 17.73
C THR A 46 19.23 5.62 16.45
N SER A 47 18.64 4.96 15.43
CA SER A 47 19.26 4.85 14.10
C SER A 47 18.26 4.52 12.97
N SER A 48 18.36 5.21 11.83
CA SER A 48 17.92 4.82 10.46
C SER A 48 18.67 5.69 9.39
N GLY A 49 18.37 5.95 8.09
CA GLY A 49 17.38 5.52 7.06
C GLY A 49 17.48 6.33 5.72
N ILE A 50 16.64 6.06 4.70
CA ILE A 50 16.75 6.54 3.29
C ILE A 50 16.99 8.05 3.14
N THR A 51 17.99 8.40 2.35
CA THR A 51 18.31 9.76 1.91
C THR A 51 18.00 9.96 0.43
N ILE A 52 17.78 11.20 0.00
CA ILE A 52 17.57 11.57 -1.42
C ILE A 52 18.43 12.76 -1.85
N ARG A 53 18.52 13.03 -3.16
CA ARG A 53 19.23 14.22 -3.67
C ARG A 53 18.73 15.53 -3.03
N ASP A 54 19.63 16.49 -2.81
CA ASP A 54 19.29 17.80 -2.21
C ASP A 54 18.85 18.87 -3.23
N ASP A 55 19.03 18.61 -4.53
CA ASP A 55 18.54 19.46 -5.63
C ASP A 55 17.06 19.21 -6.00
N ILE A 56 16.48 18.10 -5.51
CA ILE A 56 15.04 17.85 -5.57
C ILE A 56 14.35 18.71 -4.49
N PRO A 57 13.31 19.51 -4.83
CA PRO A 57 12.63 20.34 -3.86
C PRO A 57 12.14 19.54 -2.63
N PRO A 58 12.18 20.10 -1.41
CA PRO A 58 11.75 19.42 -0.19
C PRO A 58 10.22 19.23 -0.07
N ASP A 59 9.52 19.22 -1.20
CA ASP A 59 8.15 18.72 -1.33
C ASP A 59 8.20 17.19 -1.31
N VAL A 60 8.24 16.65 -0.09
CA VAL A 60 8.37 15.22 0.19
C VAL A 60 7.19 14.39 -0.36
N SER A 61 6.11 15.04 -0.83
CA SER A 61 4.97 14.37 -1.46
C SER A 61 5.38 13.46 -2.63
N GLN A 62 6.42 13.81 -3.39
CA GLN A 62 6.90 12.95 -4.48
C GLN A 62 7.50 11.63 -3.96
N LEU A 63 8.15 11.62 -2.79
CA LEU A 63 8.69 10.41 -2.16
C LEU A 63 7.60 9.57 -1.49
N TYR A 64 6.57 10.23 -0.95
CA TYR A 64 5.44 9.57 -0.32
C TYR A 64 4.52 8.95 -1.36
N ALA A 65 4.14 9.68 -2.41
CA ALA A 65 3.40 9.16 -3.55
C ALA A 65 4.18 8.05 -4.28
N ALA A 66 5.50 8.22 -4.49
CA ALA A 66 6.32 7.14 -5.03
C ALA A 66 6.42 5.93 -4.09
N GLY A 67 6.31 6.12 -2.76
CA GLY A 67 6.23 5.02 -1.79
C GLY A 67 4.87 4.32 -1.76
N GLU A 68 3.78 5.07 -1.91
CA GLU A 68 2.39 4.58 -1.96
C GLU A 68 2.12 3.68 -3.17
N GLN A 69 2.77 3.95 -4.31
CA GLN A 69 2.76 3.07 -5.49
C GLN A 69 3.22 1.62 -5.17
N TYR A 70 4.08 1.44 -4.17
CA TYR A 70 4.58 0.12 -3.74
C TYR A 70 3.87 -0.33 -2.46
N VAL A 71 2.53 -0.44 -2.51
CA VAL A 71 1.65 -0.88 -1.41
C VAL A 71 2.09 -2.17 -0.68
N SER A 72 2.90 -3.01 -1.31
CA SER A 72 3.47 -4.25 -0.75
C SER A 72 4.64 -4.01 0.21
N ALA A 73 5.28 -2.83 0.19
CA ALA A 73 6.39 -2.48 1.07
C ALA A 73 5.88 -2.25 2.50
N GLY A 74 6.40 -3.02 3.45
CA GLY A 74 6.00 -2.98 4.85
C GLY A 74 7.18 -2.89 5.82
N ALA A 75 6.86 -2.80 7.11
CA ALA A 75 7.84 -2.81 8.18
C ALA A 75 7.77 -4.11 8.99
N ILE A 76 8.93 -4.60 9.42
CA ILE A 76 9.07 -5.49 10.56
C ILE A 76 9.03 -4.60 11.81
N SER A 77 7.82 -4.12 12.10
CA SER A 77 7.57 -2.91 12.88
C SER A 77 8.05 -2.98 14.33
N ASN A 78 8.03 -4.17 14.93
CA ASN A 78 8.51 -4.38 16.31
C ASN A 78 10.03 -4.62 16.43
N VAL A 79 10.77 -4.64 15.31
CA VAL A 79 12.24 -4.71 15.26
C VAL A 79 12.87 -3.42 14.73
N GLY A 80 12.14 -2.61 13.96
CA GLY A 80 12.70 -1.44 13.28
C GLY A 80 13.44 -1.79 11.98
N CYS A 81 12.97 -2.82 11.28
CA CYS A 81 13.40 -3.17 9.93
C CYS A 81 12.25 -2.98 8.92
N SER A 82 12.58 -3.02 7.63
CA SER A 82 11.63 -3.00 6.51
C SER A 82 11.47 -4.39 5.86
N GLY A 83 10.58 -4.53 4.89
CA GLY A 83 10.28 -5.79 4.19
C GLY A 83 9.24 -5.60 3.07
N ALA A 84 8.81 -6.69 2.44
CA ALA A 84 7.67 -6.67 1.52
C ALA A 84 6.79 -7.91 1.62
N LEU A 85 5.49 -7.73 1.40
CA LEU A 85 4.52 -8.82 1.24
C LEU A 85 4.73 -9.48 -0.13
N ILE A 86 5.05 -10.77 -0.18
CA ILE A 86 5.25 -11.55 -1.42
C ILE A 86 4.21 -12.67 -1.63
N HIS A 87 3.40 -12.92 -0.61
CA HIS A 87 2.23 -13.79 -0.61
C HIS A 87 1.29 -13.27 0.50
N PRO A 88 -0.05 -13.47 0.46
CA PRO A 88 -0.95 -12.94 1.49
C PRO A 88 -0.56 -13.30 2.94
N GLN A 89 0.07 -14.46 3.13
CA GLN A 89 0.63 -14.92 4.42
C GLN A 89 2.17 -14.99 4.49
N TRP A 90 2.92 -14.48 3.51
CA TRP A 90 4.39 -14.38 3.65
C TRP A 90 4.92 -12.99 3.31
N ALA A 91 5.65 -12.41 4.26
CA ALA A 91 6.54 -11.28 4.02
C ALA A 91 7.99 -11.75 3.89
N ILE A 92 8.81 -11.00 3.17
CA ILE A 92 10.26 -11.18 3.06
C ILE A 92 10.98 -9.96 3.64
N THR A 93 12.11 -10.20 4.31
CA THR A 93 12.97 -9.19 4.95
C THR A 93 14.41 -9.72 5.02
N ALA A 94 15.33 -8.98 5.63
CA ALA A 94 16.71 -9.44 5.84
C ALA A 94 16.79 -10.51 6.94
N ALA A 95 17.73 -11.46 6.84
CA ALA A 95 17.89 -12.53 7.82
C ALA A 95 18.36 -12.02 9.19
N HIS A 96 19.08 -10.91 9.23
CA HIS A 96 19.46 -10.24 10.48
C HIS A 96 18.29 -9.51 11.18
N CYS A 97 17.17 -9.27 10.50
CA CYS A 97 15.97 -8.63 11.06
C CYS A 97 15.05 -9.60 11.82
N VAL A 98 15.35 -10.90 11.86
CA VAL A 98 14.53 -11.90 12.58
C VAL A 98 15.36 -12.71 13.61
N PRO A 99 14.77 -13.08 14.77
CA PRO A 99 15.52 -13.63 15.90
C PRO A 99 16.33 -14.93 15.65
N GLY A 100 17.26 -15.19 16.56
CA GLY A 100 18.19 -16.32 16.56
C GLY A 100 17.57 -17.70 16.86
N GLY A 101 16.55 -18.10 16.11
CA GLY A 101 15.84 -19.38 16.26
C GLY A 101 14.42 -19.25 15.72
N SER A 102 13.50 -20.11 16.19
CA SER A 102 12.05 -20.03 15.89
C SER A 102 11.24 -19.50 17.09
N ALA A 103 11.89 -18.78 18.02
CA ALA A 103 11.30 -18.31 19.27
C ALA A 103 11.37 -16.78 19.37
N GLY A 104 10.24 -16.16 19.71
CA GLY A 104 9.98 -14.72 19.58
C GLY A 104 8.75 -14.49 18.71
N LYS A 105 8.51 -13.24 18.33
CA LYS A 105 7.50 -12.83 17.33
C LYS A 105 8.02 -11.60 16.58
N VAL A 106 7.72 -11.51 15.30
CA VAL A 106 7.88 -10.28 14.53
C VAL A 106 6.51 -9.85 13.98
N ASP A 107 6.24 -8.56 13.99
CA ASP A 107 4.96 -8.00 13.52
C ASP A 107 5.19 -7.32 12.16
N PHE A 108 4.49 -7.76 11.13
CA PHE A 108 4.56 -7.15 9.80
C PHE A 108 3.45 -6.12 9.65
N SER A 109 3.81 -4.89 9.28
CA SER A 109 2.88 -3.76 9.19
C SER A 109 2.96 -3.06 7.83
N LEU A 110 1.81 -2.53 7.40
CA LEU A 110 1.62 -1.78 6.17
C LEU A 110 0.87 -0.49 6.50
N GLY A 111 1.38 0.64 6.03
CA GLY A 111 0.77 1.95 6.19
C GLY A 111 1.66 3.08 5.69
N ALA A 112 1.18 4.31 5.71
CA ALA A 112 2.01 5.46 5.34
C ALA A 112 3.12 5.71 6.37
N GLU A 113 2.81 5.58 7.67
CA GLU A 113 3.77 5.81 8.76
C GLU A 113 3.54 4.92 10.00
N SER A 114 4.58 4.74 10.81
CA SER A 114 4.54 3.85 11.98
C SER A 114 3.76 4.39 13.18
N SER A 115 3.28 5.63 13.10
CA SER A 115 2.35 6.23 14.06
C SER A 115 0.94 5.65 13.91
N ASP A 116 0.56 5.32 12.67
CA ASP A 116 -0.80 4.91 12.29
C ASP A 116 -0.72 3.88 11.14
N TRP A 117 -0.68 2.60 11.53
CA TRP A 117 -0.58 1.47 10.61
C TRP A 117 -1.96 1.04 10.11
N ASP A 118 -2.24 1.21 8.80
CA ASP A 118 -3.47 0.71 8.15
C ASP A 118 -3.70 -0.79 8.44
N THR A 119 -2.62 -1.56 8.60
CA THR A 119 -2.66 -3.01 8.86
C THR A 119 -1.41 -3.45 9.63
N THR A 120 -1.58 -4.25 10.68
CA THR A 120 -0.49 -4.94 11.39
C THR A 120 -0.90 -6.39 11.64
N VAL A 121 -0.05 -7.34 11.26
CA VAL A 121 -0.26 -8.78 11.47
C VAL A 121 0.97 -9.41 12.13
N SER A 122 0.76 -10.08 13.26
CA SER A 122 1.80 -10.85 13.94
C SER A 122 2.19 -12.11 13.18
N SER A 123 3.49 -12.41 13.17
CA SER A 123 4.00 -13.71 12.74
C SER A 123 3.58 -14.83 13.69
N ASP A 124 3.38 -16.04 13.17
CA ASP A 124 3.47 -17.27 13.96
C ASP A 124 4.81 -18.03 13.76
N GLY A 125 5.61 -17.67 12.74
CA GLY A 125 6.97 -18.16 12.55
C GLY A 125 7.77 -17.42 11.48
N TRP A 126 9.05 -17.77 11.32
CA TRP A 126 9.91 -17.30 10.23
C TRP A 126 10.98 -18.34 9.87
N ILE A 127 11.50 -18.22 8.64
CA ILE A 127 12.53 -19.09 8.06
C ILE A 127 13.64 -18.19 7.53
N ARG A 128 14.84 -18.27 8.11
CA ARG A 128 16.05 -17.64 7.53
C ARG A 128 16.62 -18.54 6.45
N HIS A 129 17.17 -17.93 5.40
CA HIS A 129 17.84 -18.66 4.33
C HIS A 129 18.97 -19.55 4.90
N PRO A 130 19.03 -20.86 4.57
CA PRO A 130 19.96 -21.80 5.25
C PRO A 130 21.44 -21.44 5.19
N SER A 131 21.85 -20.69 4.16
CA SER A 131 23.23 -20.19 4.00
C SER A 131 23.52 -18.88 4.73
N PHE A 132 22.60 -18.35 5.53
CA PHE A 132 22.85 -17.20 6.41
C PHE A 132 23.48 -17.64 7.74
N THR A 133 24.72 -17.24 7.97
CA THR A 133 25.52 -17.63 9.15
C THR A 133 25.59 -16.56 10.24
N GLY A 134 24.87 -15.44 10.09
CA GLY A 134 24.90 -14.29 11.00
C GLY A 134 26.18 -13.43 10.95
N ASN A 135 27.30 -13.99 10.49
CA ASN A 135 28.63 -13.38 10.65
C ASN A 135 29.19 -12.70 9.38
N THR A 136 28.53 -12.78 8.22
CA THR A 136 29.05 -12.19 6.97
C THR A 136 27.93 -11.85 5.97
N VAL A 137 27.47 -10.60 5.98
CA VAL A 137 26.51 -10.08 4.97
C VAL A 137 27.06 -10.11 3.54
N LEU A 138 28.39 -10.03 3.37
CA LEU A 138 29.09 -10.10 2.07
C LEU A 138 28.86 -11.42 1.29
N VAL A 139 28.26 -12.43 1.92
CA VAL A 139 27.85 -13.69 1.29
C VAL A 139 26.57 -13.53 0.45
N GLY A 140 25.76 -12.49 0.70
CA GLY A 140 24.56 -12.16 -0.09
C GLY A 140 23.38 -13.12 0.06
N ASN A 141 23.31 -13.84 1.17
CA ASN A 141 22.23 -14.77 1.51
C ASN A 141 21.41 -14.29 2.73
N ASP A 142 21.41 -12.98 2.98
CA ASP A 142 20.76 -12.33 4.13
C ASP A 142 19.25 -12.14 3.91
N PHE A 143 18.50 -13.26 3.80
CA PHE A 143 17.05 -13.27 3.61
C PHE A 143 16.31 -14.04 4.71
N ALA A 144 15.16 -13.52 5.13
CA ALA A 144 14.18 -14.23 5.94
C ALA A 144 12.77 -14.14 5.32
N LEU A 145 12.03 -15.21 5.46
CA LEU A 145 10.59 -15.29 5.19
C LEU A 145 9.84 -15.31 6.53
N VAL A 146 8.80 -14.49 6.65
CA VAL A 146 7.97 -14.36 7.86
C VAL A 146 6.58 -14.85 7.52
N HIS A 147 6.10 -15.88 8.21
CA HIS A 147 4.74 -16.40 8.03
C HIS A 147 3.76 -15.62 8.90
N LEU A 148 2.69 -15.11 8.29
CA LEU A 148 1.69 -14.26 8.92
C LEU A 148 0.52 -15.10 9.41
N LYS A 149 0.13 -14.90 10.68
CA LYS A 149 -0.93 -15.68 11.34
C LYS A 149 -2.30 -15.56 10.65
N THR A 150 -2.53 -14.46 9.94
CA THR A 150 -3.72 -14.22 9.11
C THR A 150 -3.28 -13.66 7.76
N PRO A 151 -3.99 -13.97 6.66
CA PRO A 151 -3.70 -13.37 5.36
C PRO A 151 -3.96 -11.86 5.39
N ILE A 152 -3.04 -11.07 4.83
CA ILE A 152 -3.29 -9.69 4.41
C ILE A 152 -3.90 -9.77 3.02
N LEU A 153 -5.08 -9.18 2.83
CA LEU A 153 -5.87 -9.33 1.61
C LEU A 153 -6.16 -8.00 0.91
N GLU A 154 -5.92 -6.90 1.61
CA GLU A 154 -6.06 -5.48 1.26
C GLU A 154 -4.95 -4.96 0.31
N VAL A 155 -3.96 -5.79 -0.01
CA VAL A 155 -2.75 -5.41 -0.74
C VAL A 155 -2.32 -6.54 -1.69
N THR A 156 -2.03 -6.22 -2.95
CA THR A 156 -1.39 -7.14 -3.89
C THR A 156 0.07 -7.41 -3.44
N PRO A 157 0.46 -8.67 -3.19
CA PRO A 157 1.85 -8.99 -2.88
C PRO A 157 2.77 -8.76 -4.09
N VAL A 158 4.01 -8.33 -3.87
CA VAL A 158 4.97 -8.15 -4.97
C VAL A 158 5.48 -9.50 -5.47
N ARG A 159 5.49 -9.63 -6.79
CA ARG A 159 5.98 -10.84 -7.47
C ARG A 159 7.50 -10.91 -7.42
N VAL A 160 8.00 -12.04 -6.93
CA VAL A 160 9.43 -12.38 -6.87
C VAL A 160 10.00 -12.44 -8.29
N TYR A 161 11.06 -11.68 -8.58
CA TYR A 161 11.74 -11.75 -9.88
C TYR A 161 12.49 -13.08 -10.05
N GLN A 162 12.36 -13.69 -11.22
CA GLN A 162 12.99 -14.99 -11.56
C GLN A 162 13.84 -14.92 -12.84
N GLY A 163 14.04 -13.72 -13.39
CA GLY A 163 14.82 -13.50 -14.61
C GLY A 163 16.30 -13.22 -14.34
N VAL A 164 16.99 -12.67 -15.35
CA VAL A 164 18.40 -12.28 -15.26
C VAL A 164 18.49 -10.78 -15.00
N ASP A 165 18.85 -10.40 -13.77
CA ASP A 165 19.16 -9.02 -13.40
C ASP A 165 20.48 -8.57 -14.07
N ARG A 166 20.56 -7.29 -14.41
CA ARG A 166 21.63 -6.67 -15.19
C ARG A 166 22.21 -5.45 -14.47
N ILE A 167 23.45 -5.11 -14.79
CA ILE A 167 23.99 -3.77 -14.51
C ILE A 167 23.23 -2.76 -15.39
N GLY A 168 22.98 -1.55 -14.88
CA GLY A 168 22.07 -0.59 -15.52
C GLY A 168 20.60 -1.03 -15.48
N LEU A 169 20.21 -1.79 -14.45
CA LEU A 169 18.81 -1.94 -14.07
C LEU A 169 18.46 -0.79 -13.12
N GLU A 170 17.52 0.07 -13.52
CA GLU A 170 16.89 1.01 -12.59
C GLU A 170 16.05 0.24 -11.58
N VAL A 171 16.19 0.59 -10.30
CA VAL A 171 15.45 0.03 -9.18
C VAL A 171 14.82 1.14 -8.35
N THR A 172 13.64 0.88 -7.81
CA THR A 172 13.04 1.71 -6.76
C THR A 172 13.19 1.00 -5.43
N VAL A 173 13.84 1.64 -4.46
CA VAL A 173 14.02 1.12 -3.10
C VAL A 173 12.97 1.74 -2.20
N VAL A 174 12.21 0.92 -1.46
CA VAL A 174 11.12 1.39 -0.59
C VAL A 174 11.28 0.83 0.83
N GLY A 175 11.31 1.74 1.81
CA GLY A 175 11.63 1.44 3.21
C GLY A 175 11.02 2.42 4.20
N TYR A 176 11.17 2.13 5.49
CA TYR A 176 10.58 2.87 6.62
C TYR A 176 11.63 3.49 7.55
N GLY A 177 12.87 3.68 7.10
CA GLY A 177 13.90 4.35 7.87
C GLY A 177 13.64 5.84 8.15
N MET A 178 14.63 6.51 8.75
CA MET A 178 14.82 7.95 8.81
C MET A 178 14.86 8.54 7.39
N GLY A 179 14.66 9.85 7.26
CA GLY A 179 14.87 10.58 6.01
C GLY A 179 16.16 11.42 6.03
N GLY A 180 16.69 11.80 4.88
CA GLY A 180 17.72 12.85 4.80
C GLY A 180 18.03 13.28 3.37
N THR A 181 19.10 14.05 3.19
CA THR A 181 19.55 14.54 1.88
C THR A 181 20.99 14.15 1.58
N GLY A 182 21.39 14.09 0.31
CA GLY A 182 22.76 13.78 -0.12
C GLY A 182 23.83 14.73 0.45
N SER A 183 23.48 15.98 0.75
CA SER A 183 24.36 16.94 1.43
C SER A 183 24.33 16.89 2.97
N THR A 184 23.53 16.00 3.57
CA THR A 184 23.41 15.88 5.04
C THR A 184 23.57 14.47 5.59
N GLY A 185 23.36 13.44 4.78
CA GLY A 185 23.06 12.10 5.26
C GLY A 185 21.72 12.01 6.01
N ALA A 186 21.48 10.86 6.62
CA ALA A 186 20.22 10.54 7.31
C ALA A 186 20.07 11.31 8.63
N ARG A 187 19.05 12.17 8.77
CA ARG A 187 18.87 13.06 9.95
C ARG A 187 17.44 13.29 10.44
N THR A 188 16.40 12.98 9.66
CA THR A 188 14.97 13.20 10.03
C THR A 188 14.31 11.89 10.49
N PRO A 189 13.23 11.89 11.31
CA PRO A 189 12.72 10.69 11.98
C PRO A 189 12.39 9.48 11.10
N TYR A 190 12.50 8.29 11.72
CA TYR A 190 12.12 7.00 11.13
C TYR A 190 10.61 6.79 11.08
N GLY A 191 10.19 5.72 10.41
CA GLY A 191 8.84 5.18 10.51
C GLY A 191 7.91 5.55 9.36
N ILE A 192 8.29 6.51 8.51
CA ILE A 192 7.48 6.92 7.36
C ILE A 192 7.97 6.20 6.10
N ARG A 193 7.06 5.60 5.33
CA ARG A 193 7.38 4.95 4.04
C ARG A 193 7.96 5.98 3.08
N ARG A 194 9.13 5.72 2.52
CA ARG A 194 9.74 6.53 1.45
C ARG A 194 10.24 5.64 0.33
N ALA A 195 10.18 6.16 -0.89
CA ALA A 195 10.81 5.56 -2.06
C ALA A 195 11.95 6.44 -2.59
N ALA A 196 13.00 5.80 -3.12
CA ALA A 196 14.06 6.44 -3.91
C ALA A 196 14.38 5.57 -5.13
N THR A 197 14.76 6.17 -6.26
CA THR A 197 15.32 5.43 -7.40
C THR A 197 16.82 5.23 -7.23
N ASN A 198 17.41 4.26 -7.93
CA ASN A 198 18.85 4.14 -8.13
C ASN A 198 19.14 3.18 -9.31
N MET A 199 20.37 3.13 -9.80
CA MET A 199 20.84 2.16 -10.80
C MET A 199 21.66 1.05 -10.15
N VAL A 200 21.47 -0.20 -10.58
CA VAL A 200 22.39 -1.29 -10.26
C VAL A 200 23.71 -1.09 -11.02
N SER A 201 24.65 -0.36 -10.44
CA SER A 201 25.96 -0.04 -11.01
C SER A 201 26.90 -1.25 -11.01
N THR A 202 26.79 -2.16 -10.03
CA THR A 202 27.59 -3.39 -10.03
C THR A 202 26.95 -4.56 -9.26
N PHE A 203 27.53 -5.75 -9.41
CA PHE A 203 27.28 -6.90 -8.55
C PHE A 203 28.45 -7.09 -7.60
N GLY A 204 28.22 -7.64 -6.40
CA GLY A 204 29.28 -7.84 -5.40
C GLY A 204 30.51 -8.61 -5.92
N ALA A 205 30.34 -9.49 -6.92
CA ALA A 205 31.45 -10.17 -7.60
C ALA A 205 32.47 -9.21 -8.27
N GLY A 206 32.03 -8.04 -8.73
CA GLY A 206 32.92 -6.99 -9.25
C GLY A 206 33.77 -6.32 -8.17
N LEU A 207 33.37 -6.46 -6.90
CA LEU A 207 34.04 -5.92 -5.71
C LEU A 207 34.78 -7.01 -4.90
N GLY A 208 34.86 -8.24 -5.43
CA GLY A 208 35.44 -9.39 -4.73
C GLY A 208 34.54 -10.03 -3.66
N TRP A 209 33.28 -9.62 -3.57
CA TRP A 209 32.26 -10.19 -2.68
C TRP A 209 31.42 -11.25 -3.41
N SER A 210 30.35 -11.73 -2.79
CA SER A 210 29.42 -12.66 -3.44
C SER A 210 28.72 -12.07 -4.66
N LYS A 211 28.52 -12.89 -5.70
CA LYS A 211 27.64 -12.57 -6.84
C LYS A 211 26.17 -12.42 -6.45
N ASN A 212 25.79 -12.83 -5.23
CA ASN A 212 24.45 -12.73 -4.69
C ASN A 212 24.12 -11.33 -4.15
N LEU A 213 24.97 -10.32 -4.41
CA LEU A 213 24.75 -8.93 -4.02
C LEU A 213 24.48 -8.05 -5.27
N LEU A 214 23.45 -7.22 -5.18
CA LEU A 214 23.24 -6.03 -6.01
C LEU A 214 23.84 -4.84 -5.26
N VAL A 215 24.52 -3.94 -5.96
CA VAL A 215 25.12 -2.73 -5.40
C VAL A 215 24.68 -1.52 -6.22
N THR A 216 24.32 -0.44 -5.53
CA THR A 216 24.13 0.89 -6.11
C THR A 216 24.95 1.91 -5.32
N ASP A 217 25.43 2.97 -5.97
CA ASP A 217 26.03 4.15 -5.35
C ASP A 217 25.10 5.36 -5.46
N PHE A 218 25.40 6.46 -4.76
CA PHE A 218 24.52 7.63 -4.67
C PHE A 218 25.19 8.84 -5.32
N ASP A 219 24.83 9.13 -6.57
CA ASP A 219 25.51 10.17 -7.35
C ASP A 219 25.14 11.58 -6.92
N ASN A 220 26.15 12.44 -6.88
CA ASN A 220 25.97 13.88 -6.70
C ASN A 220 25.61 14.54 -8.05
N PRO A 221 24.40 15.13 -8.20
CA PRO A 221 23.98 15.77 -9.46
C PRO A 221 24.82 16.99 -9.83
N ALA A 222 25.59 17.56 -8.91
CA ALA A 222 26.51 18.65 -9.17
C ALA A 222 27.91 18.18 -9.62
N THR A 223 28.30 16.91 -9.37
CA THR A 223 29.67 16.43 -9.65
C THR A 223 29.80 14.90 -9.68
N SER A 224 30.31 14.34 -10.79
CA SER A 224 30.68 12.92 -10.91
C SER A 224 31.97 12.54 -10.15
N ALA A 225 32.37 13.33 -9.14
CA ALA A 225 33.54 13.08 -8.31
C ALA A 225 33.22 12.20 -7.09
N ASP A 226 31.94 12.18 -6.69
CA ASP A 226 31.45 11.41 -5.55
C ASP A 226 30.95 10.02 -5.98
N SER A 227 30.66 9.83 -7.29
CA SER A 227 30.35 8.55 -7.92
C SER A 227 31.48 7.52 -7.76
N GLN A 228 31.13 6.27 -7.47
CA GLN A 228 32.07 5.15 -7.39
C GLN A 228 32.12 4.30 -8.67
N TRP A 229 30.99 4.18 -9.38
CA TRP A 229 30.80 3.30 -10.54
C TRP A 229 30.01 3.98 -11.68
N ASP A 230 29.81 3.27 -12.79
CA ASP A 230 28.94 3.73 -13.89
C ASP A 230 27.51 3.17 -13.71
N PRO A 231 26.46 3.94 -14.04
CA PRO A 231 26.49 5.28 -14.62
C PRO A 231 26.75 6.36 -13.55
N THR A 232 27.58 7.35 -13.87
CA THR A 232 27.89 8.54 -13.04
C THR A 232 26.88 9.68 -13.26
N THR A 233 25.60 9.35 -13.38
CA THR A 233 24.53 10.33 -13.65
C THR A 233 23.25 9.91 -12.91
N PRO A 234 22.82 10.67 -11.88
CA PRO A 234 21.79 10.22 -10.95
C PRO A 234 20.42 10.08 -11.61
N THR A 235 19.71 9.04 -11.18
CA THR A 235 18.27 8.84 -11.43
C THR A 235 17.42 9.97 -10.85
N PHE A 236 16.16 10.05 -11.28
CA PHE A 236 15.30 11.22 -11.02
C PHE A 236 15.02 11.46 -9.51
N LEU A 237 14.77 10.41 -8.74
CA LEU A 237 14.58 10.47 -7.28
C LEU A 237 15.73 9.74 -6.57
N GLU A 238 16.98 9.97 -6.99
CA GLU A 238 18.09 9.16 -6.49
C GLU A 238 18.33 9.29 -4.98
N GLY A 239 18.68 8.16 -4.36
CA GLY A 239 18.93 8.06 -2.94
C GLY A 239 19.73 6.83 -2.52
N ALA A 240 20.17 6.84 -1.26
CA ALA A 240 20.81 5.72 -0.57
C ALA A 240 19.96 5.23 0.60
N VAL A 241 20.05 3.93 0.91
CA VAL A 241 19.46 3.39 2.16
C VAL A 241 20.26 3.85 3.37
N GLY A 242 19.61 3.99 4.53
CA GLY A 242 20.30 4.23 5.80
C GLY A 242 20.29 3.01 6.72
N VAL A 243 20.33 3.23 8.04
CA VAL A 243 20.00 2.16 9.01
C VAL A 243 18.47 1.89 8.95
N GLY A 244 17.95 0.79 9.51
CA GLY A 244 16.49 0.54 9.63
C GLY A 244 15.75 0.22 8.33
N ASP A 245 16.31 0.65 7.20
CA ASP A 245 15.99 0.14 5.87
C ASP A 245 16.53 -1.27 5.63
N SER A 246 17.20 -1.88 6.61
CA SER A 246 17.45 -3.32 6.64
C SER A 246 16.18 -4.08 6.29
N GLY A 247 16.24 -4.90 5.24
CA GLY A 247 15.08 -5.61 4.69
C GLY A 247 14.25 -4.86 3.65
N SER A 248 14.50 -3.57 3.38
CA SER A 248 13.75 -2.76 2.40
C SER A 248 13.78 -3.37 1.01
N ALA A 249 12.63 -3.32 0.35
CA ALA A 249 12.39 -3.97 -0.93
C ALA A 249 12.88 -3.12 -2.10
N TRP A 250 13.61 -3.76 -3.02
CA TRP A 250 14.06 -3.15 -4.26
C TRP A 250 13.22 -3.71 -5.41
N TYR A 251 12.54 -2.80 -6.11
CA TYR A 251 11.61 -3.11 -7.19
C TYR A 251 12.22 -2.77 -8.55
N GLY A 252 12.27 -3.74 -9.45
CA GLY A 252 12.62 -3.53 -10.86
C GLY A 252 11.38 -3.58 -11.75
N GLN A 253 11.29 -2.70 -12.75
CA GLN A 253 10.15 -2.65 -13.67
C GLN A 253 10.34 -3.58 -14.88
N PHE A 254 9.39 -4.50 -15.09
CA PHE A 254 9.43 -5.43 -16.23
C PHE A 254 8.03 -5.54 -16.86
N GLY A 255 7.91 -5.20 -18.14
CA GLY A 255 6.62 -5.22 -18.86
C GLY A 255 5.57 -4.26 -18.29
N GLY A 256 6.00 -3.16 -17.65
CA GLY A 256 5.10 -2.20 -16.99
C GLY A 256 4.60 -2.63 -15.60
N LYS A 257 5.02 -3.79 -15.08
CA LYS A 257 4.69 -4.25 -13.73
C LYS A 257 5.95 -4.34 -12.84
N PRO A 258 5.85 -4.02 -11.54
CA PRO A 258 6.97 -4.13 -10.61
C PRO A 258 7.24 -5.58 -10.22
N TYR A 259 8.51 -5.92 -10.04
CA TYR A 259 8.97 -7.19 -9.46
C TYR A 259 10.02 -6.95 -8.39
N LEU A 260 10.02 -7.78 -7.35
CA LEU A 260 11.02 -7.73 -6.29
C LEU A 260 12.34 -8.33 -6.80
N VAL A 261 13.38 -7.49 -6.92
CA VAL A 261 14.73 -7.87 -7.40
C VAL A 261 15.78 -7.91 -6.28
N GLY A 262 15.57 -7.17 -5.20
CA GLY A 262 16.52 -7.07 -4.09
C GLY A 262 15.86 -6.90 -2.72
N ILE A 263 16.57 -7.31 -1.68
CA ILE A 263 16.26 -7.03 -0.27
C ILE A 263 17.50 -6.42 0.39
N THR A 264 17.36 -5.22 0.94
CA THR A 264 18.45 -4.45 1.54
C THR A 264 19.10 -5.23 2.69
N SER A 265 20.42 -5.42 2.62
CA SER A 265 21.20 -6.15 3.63
C SER A 265 22.12 -5.22 4.40
N PHE A 266 22.80 -4.28 3.73
CA PHE A 266 23.65 -3.28 4.37
C PHE A 266 23.89 -2.07 3.45
N ARG A 267 24.61 -1.08 3.96
CA ARG A 267 25.22 0.02 3.20
C ARG A 267 26.70 0.15 3.58
N GLY A 268 27.45 0.94 2.83
CA GLY A 268 28.78 1.41 3.21
C GLY A 268 29.11 2.74 2.54
N GLY A 269 30.33 3.23 2.76
CA GLY A 269 30.79 4.51 2.21
C GLY A 269 32.16 4.43 1.56
N ALA A 270 32.39 5.35 0.63
CA ALA A 270 33.73 5.63 0.07
C ALA A 270 34.53 6.63 0.92
N ASP A 271 33.85 7.41 1.76
CA ASP A 271 34.42 8.41 2.65
C ASP A 271 34.82 7.80 4.03
N GLU A 272 35.11 8.63 5.04
CA GLU A 272 35.47 8.15 6.39
C GLU A 272 34.27 7.84 7.30
N ALA A 273 33.02 8.10 6.90
CA ALA A 273 31.84 7.99 7.76
C ALA A 273 30.51 7.71 7.02
N SER A 274 30.26 6.45 6.61
CA SER A 274 29.00 6.04 5.93
C SER A 274 27.72 6.51 6.65
N ASN A 275 27.14 7.59 6.15
CA ASN A 275 25.98 8.28 6.73
C ASN A 275 24.85 8.52 5.72
N SER A 276 24.94 7.88 4.55
CA SER A 276 24.00 7.95 3.43
C SER A 276 23.97 9.33 2.73
N ASP A 277 25.08 10.06 2.76
CA ASP A 277 25.35 11.22 1.89
C ASP A 277 25.85 10.79 0.49
N TYR A 278 26.15 11.76 -0.37
CA TYR A 278 26.64 11.47 -1.72
C TYR A 278 27.95 10.67 -1.70
N GLY A 279 28.02 9.64 -2.56
CA GLY A 279 29.14 8.69 -2.61
C GLY A 279 29.06 7.51 -1.61
N ASP A 280 28.07 7.47 -0.70
CA ASP A 280 27.69 6.22 -0.03
C ASP A 280 27.08 5.22 -1.01
N PHE A 281 27.08 3.93 -0.64
CA PHE A 281 26.58 2.84 -1.47
C PHE A 281 25.62 1.91 -0.72
N SER A 282 24.55 1.50 -1.40
CA SER A 282 23.50 0.62 -0.90
C SER A 282 23.70 -0.80 -1.42
N VAL A 283 23.47 -1.82 -0.57
CA VAL A 283 23.67 -3.23 -0.95
C VAL A 283 22.49 -4.11 -0.57
N ALA A 284 21.94 -4.81 -1.56
CA ALA A 284 20.87 -5.78 -1.41
C ALA A 284 21.31 -7.21 -1.73
N GLY A 285 20.72 -8.18 -1.04
CA GLY A 285 20.69 -9.56 -1.48
C GLY A 285 19.86 -9.67 -2.76
N ARG A 286 20.40 -10.37 -3.77
CA ARG A 286 19.82 -10.54 -5.11
C ARG A 286 18.73 -11.62 -5.12
N VAL A 287 17.47 -11.20 -5.23
CA VAL A 287 16.28 -12.05 -5.01
C VAL A 287 16.13 -13.16 -6.06
N SER A 288 16.50 -12.91 -7.32
CA SER A 288 16.46 -13.92 -8.40
C SER A 288 17.24 -15.20 -8.10
N LEU A 289 18.32 -15.10 -7.31
CA LEU A 289 19.16 -16.25 -6.94
C LEU A 289 18.64 -17.04 -5.73
N VAL A 290 17.59 -16.56 -5.06
CA VAL A 290 16.92 -17.26 -3.95
C VAL A 290 15.44 -17.56 -4.22
N ALA A 291 14.89 -17.16 -5.37
CA ALA A 291 13.50 -17.41 -5.75
C ALA A 291 13.09 -18.89 -5.66
N ASP A 292 14.00 -19.82 -5.99
CA ASP A 292 13.78 -21.25 -5.84
C ASP A 292 13.63 -21.70 -4.38
N TRP A 293 14.36 -21.09 -3.45
CA TRP A 293 14.21 -21.34 -2.00
C TRP A 293 12.89 -20.78 -1.48
N ILE A 294 12.51 -19.58 -1.91
CA ILE A 294 11.23 -18.94 -1.57
C ILE A 294 10.06 -19.84 -2.01
N ARG A 295 10.10 -20.34 -3.26
CA ARG A 295 9.11 -21.29 -3.80
C ARG A 295 9.04 -22.58 -2.99
N GLN A 296 10.19 -23.13 -2.59
CA GLN A 296 10.25 -24.36 -1.77
C GLN A 296 9.63 -24.21 -0.36
N GLN A 297 9.50 -22.99 0.17
CA GLN A 297 8.83 -22.80 1.48
C GLN A 297 7.30 -22.66 1.33
N GLY A 298 6.76 -22.68 0.11
CA GLY A 298 5.38 -22.25 -0.16
C GLY A 298 5.19 -20.74 0.01
N ALA A 299 6.28 -19.96 -0.10
CA ALA A 299 6.30 -18.51 0.13
C ALA A 299 6.36 -17.67 -1.15
N SER A 300 6.48 -18.29 -2.32
CA SER A 300 6.00 -17.71 -3.57
C SER A 300 4.67 -18.36 -3.95
N SER A 301 3.99 -17.79 -4.93
CA SER A 301 2.88 -18.46 -5.60
C SER A 301 3.27 -19.87 -6.10
N SER A 302 2.32 -20.80 -6.02
CA SER A 302 2.47 -22.14 -6.59
C SER A 302 2.08 -22.07 -8.07
N PHE A 303 3.09 -22.00 -8.93
CA PHE A 303 2.91 -22.04 -10.39
C PHE A 303 2.41 -23.42 -10.81
N TRP A 304 1.17 -23.52 -11.28
CA TRP A 304 0.67 -24.74 -11.90
C TRP A 304 1.28 -24.88 -13.30
N ASN A 305 2.16 -25.86 -13.48
CA ASN A 305 2.94 -26.04 -14.71
C ASN A 305 2.69 -27.43 -15.36
N GLY A 306 1.43 -27.87 -15.35
CA GLY A 306 1.00 -29.13 -15.98
C GLY A 306 0.94 -29.01 -17.51
N GLY A 307 1.76 -29.81 -18.20
CA GLY A 307 1.90 -29.76 -19.66
C GLY A 307 0.72 -30.31 -20.47
N ASP A 308 -0.34 -30.80 -19.82
CA ASP A 308 -1.53 -31.43 -20.43
C ASP A 308 -2.80 -30.56 -20.35
N GLY A 309 -2.78 -29.49 -19.57
CA GLY A 309 -3.92 -28.58 -19.36
C GLY A 309 -5.06 -29.13 -18.50
N GLN A 310 -4.92 -30.29 -17.84
CA GLN A 310 -6.01 -30.91 -17.06
C GLN A 310 -5.78 -30.78 -15.54
N TRP A 311 -6.72 -30.11 -14.85
CA TRP A 311 -6.64 -29.85 -13.40
C TRP A 311 -6.50 -31.11 -12.52
N GLY A 312 -7.06 -32.25 -12.94
CA GLY A 312 -7.21 -33.45 -12.09
C GLY A 312 -5.95 -34.28 -11.83
N ALA A 313 -4.81 -33.99 -12.45
CA ALA A 313 -3.59 -34.77 -12.28
C ALA A 313 -2.88 -34.44 -10.96
N THR A 314 -2.95 -35.34 -9.97
CA THR A 314 -2.45 -35.11 -8.60
C THR A 314 -0.95 -34.83 -8.49
N GLY A 315 -0.15 -35.25 -9.47
CA GLY A 315 1.28 -34.95 -9.54
C GLY A 315 1.64 -33.53 -10.00
N ASN A 316 0.67 -32.75 -10.50
CA ASN A 316 0.88 -31.40 -11.02
C ASN A 316 0.77 -30.30 -9.94
N TRP A 317 0.66 -30.68 -8.67
CA TRP A 317 0.34 -29.80 -7.54
C TRP A 317 1.34 -29.94 -6.40
N TYR A 318 1.82 -28.81 -5.86
CA TYR A 318 2.71 -28.78 -4.70
C TYR A 318 1.91 -28.39 -3.45
N GLY A 319 1.80 -29.30 -2.48
CA GLY A 319 1.14 -29.04 -1.19
C GLY A 319 -0.29 -29.55 -1.02
N GLY A 320 -1.01 -29.90 -2.09
CA GLY A 320 -2.38 -30.41 -2.01
C GLY A 320 -2.83 -31.15 -3.26
N SER A 321 -3.76 -32.10 -3.12
CA SER A 321 -4.35 -32.84 -4.25
C SER A 321 -5.62 -32.13 -4.74
N PRO A 322 -5.91 -32.10 -6.06
CA PRO A 322 -7.28 -31.88 -6.53
C PRO A 322 -8.21 -32.96 -5.94
N GLY A 323 -9.49 -32.62 -5.82
CA GLY A 323 -10.49 -33.48 -5.19
C GLY A 323 -10.83 -34.71 -6.05
N ALA A 324 -11.66 -35.58 -5.48
CA ALA A 324 -12.24 -36.68 -6.24
C ALA A 324 -13.13 -36.16 -7.39
N GLU A 325 -13.29 -37.00 -8.43
CA GLU A 325 -14.22 -36.77 -9.55
C GLU A 325 -14.00 -35.50 -10.38
N GLY A 326 -12.75 -35.07 -10.54
CA GLY A 326 -12.39 -33.96 -11.44
C GLY A 326 -12.77 -32.57 -10.93
N ALA A 327 -13.14 -32.46 -9.65
CA ALA A 327 -13.31 -31.20 -8.96
C ALA A 327 -11.97 -30.62 -8.50
N ALA A 328 -11.81 -29.32 -8.69
CA ALA A 328 -10.71 -28.54 -8.17
C ALA A 328 -11.06 -28.05 -6.75
N VAL A 329 -10.15 -28.21 -5.78
CA VAL A 329 -10.39 -27.81 -4.39
C VAL A 329 -9.13 -27.17 -3.80
N ILE A 330 -9.28 -25.96 -3.25
CA ILE A 330 -8.21 -25.14 -2.68
C ILE A 330 -8.56 -24.81 -1.22
N GLU A 331 -8.18 -25.71 -0.33
CA GLU A 331 -8.37 -25.57 1.14
C GLU A 331 -7.33 -24.65 1.80
N SER A 332 -6.16 -24.46 1.19
CA SER A 332 -5.08 -23.61 1.72
C SER A 332 -4.03 -23.28 0.63
N GLY A 333 -3.10 -22.37 0.94
CA GLY A 333 -1.99 -21.99 0.05
C GLY A 333 -2.41 -21.04 -1.08
N PHE A 334 -1.61 -20.98 -2.15
CA PHE A 334 -1.84 -20.08 -3.29
C PHE A 334 -1.56 -20.79 -4.62
N VAL A 335 -2.54 -20.75 -5.52
CA VAL A 335 -2.50 -21.33 -6.87
C VAL A 335 -2.48 -20.19 -7.90
N GLN A 336 -1.52 -20.19 -8.82
CA GLN A 336 -1.45 -19.23 -9.92
C GLN A 336 -1.80 -19.90 -11.26
N VAL A 337 -2.68 -19.26 -12.03
CA VAL A 337 -3.12 -19.71 -13.37
C VAL A 337 -2.77 -18.64 -14.41
N ASP A 338 -1.59 -18.80 -15.03
CA ASP A 338 -1.02 -17.86 -16.00
C ASP A 338 -1.43 -18.09 -17.46
N GLU A 339 -2.07 -19.22 -17.76
CA GLU A 339 -2.51 -19.61 -19.11
C GLU A 339 -3.95 -20.18 -19.06
N PRO A 340 -4.77 -20.01 -20.11
CA PRO A 340 -6.16 -20.48 -20.11
C PRO A 340 -6.30 -21.98 -19.80
N ARG A 341 -7.25 -22.33 -18.91
CA ARG A 341 -7.50 -23.72 -18.48
C ARG A 341 -8.94 -24.14 -18.70
N GLN A 342 -9.13 -25.45 -18.84
CA GLN A 342 -10.43 -26.11 -18.76
C GLN A 342 -10.51 -26.98 -17.50
N SER A 343 -11.66 -26.99 -16.84
CA SER A 343 -12.02 -27.94 -15.80
C SER A 343 -13.34 -28.61 -16.17
N THR A 344 -13.36 -29.94 -16.17
CA THR A 344 -14.56 -30.75 -16.45
C THR A 344 -15.55 -30.78 -15.27
N GLY A 345 -15.10 -30.38 -14.08
CA GLY A 345 -15.89 -30.29 -12.86
C GLY A 345 -16.12 -28.85 -12.39
N TYR A 346 -16.22 -28.69 -11.07
CA TYR A 346 -16.32 -27.38 -10.41
C TYR A 346 -15.00 -27.00 -9.72
N VAL A 347 -14.87 -25.73 -9.35
CA VAL A 347 -13.73 -25.18 -8.60
C VAL A 347 -14.21 -24.67 -7.24
N LEU A 348 -13.62 -25.17 -6.16
CA LEU A 348 -13.81 -24.67 -4.79
C LEU A 348 -12.57 -23.92 -4.32
N VAL A 349 -12.78 -22.72 -3.78
CA VAL A 349 -11.76 -21.93 -3.08
C VAL A 349 -12.28 -21.69 -1.66
N ASN A 350 -11.80 -22.46 -0.69
CA ASN A 350 -12.38 -22.53 0.67
C ASN A 350 -11.49 -21.95 1.78
N GLY A 351 -10.16 -21.98 1.59
CA GLY A 351 -9.20 -21.40 2.55
C GLY A 351 -7.81 -21.08 1.97
N GLY A 352 -7.64 -21.21 0.65
CA GLY A 352 -6.45 -20.71 -0.06
C GLY A 352 -6.81 -19.64 -1.09
N THR A 353 -5.79 -19.13 -1.79
CA THR A 353 -5.95 -18.16 -2.88
C THR A 353 -5.87 -18.86 -4.25
N LEU A 354 -6.80 -18.53 -5.15
CA LEU A 354 -6.73 -18.86 -6.57
C LEU A 354 -6.54 -17.55 -7.35
N GLN A 355 -5.34 -17.31 -7.87
CA GLN A 355 -5.07 -16.20 -8.79
C GLN A 355 -5.26 -16.63 -10.24
N LEU A 356 -6.14 -15.93 -10.96
CA LEU A 356 -6.40 -16.15 -12.38
C LEU A 356 -5.87 -14.97 -13.21
N ASN A 357 -4.72 -15.14 -13.85
CA ASN A 357 -4.14 -14.12 -14.73
C ASN A 357 -4.67 -14.25 -16.18
N ARG A 358 -5.37 -15.36 -16.47
CA ARG A 358 -6.11 -15.71 -17.70
C ARG A 358 -7.40 -16.46 -17.34
N GLY A 359 -8.39 -16.44 -18.24
CA GLY A 359 -9.71 -17.05 -18.03
C GLY A 359 -9.72 -18.57 -17.83
N ILE A 360 -10.78 -19.08 -17.18
CA ILE A 360 -10.96 -20.48 -16.82
C ILE A 360 -12.33 -21.01 -17.24
N ALA A 361 -12.34 -21.89 -18.24
CA ALA A 361 -13.53 -22.61 -18.67
C ALA A 361 -13.82 -23.75 -17.67
N ALA A 362 -14.57 -23.43 -16.61
CA ALA A 362 -15.07 -24.38 -15.62
C ALA A 362 -16.60 -24.32 -15.52
N ARG A 363 -17.22 -25.44 -15.15
CA ARG A 363 -18.69 -25.57 -15.13
C ARG A 363 -19.35 -24.79 -13.99
N SER A 364 -18.68 -24.67 -12.85
CA SER A 364 -19.10 -23.80 -11.74
C SER A 364 -17.89 -23.44 -10.86
N MET A 365 -17.96 -22.32 -10.17
CA MET A 365 -16.94 -21.88 -9.21
C MET A 365 -17.59 -21.42 -7.90
N VAL A 366 -17.05 -21.88 -6.77
CA VAL A 366 -17.52 -21.54 -5.42
C VAL A 366 -16.36 -20.95 -4.61
N VAL A 367 -16.61 -19.81 -3.98
CA VAL A 367 -15.72 -19.18 -2.99
C VAL A 367 -16.41 -19.23 -1.63
N SER A 368 -15.75 -19.84 -0.64
CA SER A 368 -16.29 -20.09 0.70
C SER A 368 -15.21 -19.94 1.77
N GLY A 369 -15.60 -20.06 3.04
CA GLY A 369 -14.66 -19.97 4.18
C GLY A 369 -13.92 -18.64 4.20
N ASP A 370 -12.58 -18.72 4.24
CA ASP A 370 -11.63 -17.61 4.06
C ASP A 370 -10.89 -17.66 2.71
N GLY A 371 -11.39 -18.46 1.76
CA GLY A 371 -10.86 -18.59 0.40
C GLY A 371 -10.90 -17.29 -0.41
N VAL A 372 -9.95 -17.12 -1.33
CA VAL A 372 -9.77 -15.89 -2.11
C VAL A 372 -9.71 -16.19 -3.59
N LEU A 373 -10.68 -15.69 -4.35
CA LEU A 373 -10.58 -15.62 -5.81
C LEU A 373 -9.94 -14.28 -6.17
N ASP A 374 -8.73 -14.34 -6.73
CA ASP A 374 -7.96 -13.16 -7.10
C ASP A 374 -7.88 -13.04 -8.63
N ILE A 375 -8.38 -11.93 -9.17
CA ILE A 375 -8.23 -11.59 -10.59
C ILE A 375 -7.51 -10.25 -10.78
N ALA A 376 -6.95 -9.67 -9.71
CA ALA A 376 -6.36 -8.31 -9.65
C ALA A 376 -5.07 -8.11 -10.46
N ASP A 377 -4.60 -9.13 -11.16
CA ASP A 377 -3.35 -9.13 -11.94
C ASP A 377 -3.62 -9.58 -13.40
N ALA A 378 -4.90 -9.71 -13.77
CA ALA A 378 -5.37 -10.26 -15.04
C ALA A 378 -4.84 -9.51 -16.27
N THR A 379 -4.65 -10.28 -17.34
CA THR A 379 -4.13 -9.79 -18.64
C THR A 379 -5.05 -10.20 -19.81
N ALA A 380 -6.27 -10.63 -19.48
CA ALA A 380 -7.33 -11.06 -20.37
C ALA A 380 -8.65 -11.05 -19.58
N LEU A 381 -9.80 -11.04 -20.28
CA LEU A 381 -11.10 -11.23 -19.64
C LEU A 381 -11.12 -12.56 -18.87
N ILE A 382 -11.53 -12.52 -17.60
CA ILE A 382 -11.82 -13.74 -16.85
C ILE A 382 -13.27 -14.12 -17.14
N SER A 383 -13.46 -15.23 -17.85
CA SER A 383 -14.78 -15.76 -18.21
C SER A 383 -14.98 -17.15 -17.62
N LEU A 384 -16.08 -17.36 -16.90
CA LEU A 384 -16.56 -18.64 -16.40
C LEU A 384 -17.75 -19.10 -17.26
N GLU A 385 -17.79 -20.37 -17.68
CA GLU A 385 -18.84 -20.86 -18.60
C GLU A 385 -20.20 -21.10 -17.92
N GLY A 386 -20.22 -21.33 -16.60
CA GLY A 386 -21.43 -21.59 -15.82
C GLY A 386 -21.53 -20.73 -14.55
N ASP A 387 -22.02 -21.33 -13.46
CA ASP A 387 -22.43 -20.60 -12.25
C ASP A 387 -21.25 -20.21 -11.34
N TYR A 388 -21.26 -18.98 -10.84
CA TYR A 388 -20.37 -18.48 -9.78
C TYR A 388 -21.16 -18.30 -8.48
N ARG A 389 -20.57 -18.69 -7.34
CA ARG A 389 -21.19 -18.55 -6.01
C ARG A 389 -20.16 -18.11 -4.97
N GLN A 390 -20.46 -17.08 -4.20
CA GLN A 390 -19.65 -16.65 -3.08
C GLN A 390 -20.42 -16.72 -1.76
N ASP A 391 -20.18 -17.78 -0.99
CA ASP A 391 -20.77 -18.02 0.34
C ASP A 391 -20.01 -17.32 1.48
N GLY A 392 -18.72 -17.04 1.24
CA GLY A 392 -17.79 -16.45 2.20
C GLY A 392 -16.59 -15.86 1.46
N GLY A 393 -15.41 -15.83 2.08
CA GLY A 393 -14.18 -15.47 1.39
C GLY A 393 -14.17 -14.07 0.74
N ILE A 394 -13.29 -13.90 -0.25
CA ILE A 394 -13.07 -12.64 -0.97
C ILE A 394 -12.96 -12.86 -2.48
N LEU A 395 -13.65 -12.01 -3.27
CA LEU A 395 -13.32 -11.72 -4.67
C LEU A 395 -12.46 -10.46 -4.69
N ARG A 396 -11.20 -10.57 -5.15
CA ARG A 396 -10.28 -9.44 -5.33
C ARG A 396 -10.20 -9.06 -6.81
N MET A 397 -10.34 -7.77 -7.09
CA MET A 397 -10.24 -7.18 -8.43
C MET A 397 -9.41 -5.89 -8.38
N GLN A 398 -8.77 -5.51 -9.49
CA GLN A 398 -8.11 -4.22 -9.65
C GLN A 398 -8.97 -3.26 -10.49
N VAL A 399 -9.08 -2.01 -10.03
CA VAL A 399 -9.46 -0.86 -10.87
C VAL A 399 -8.17 -0.21 -11.35
N ASP A 400 -8.12 0.12 -12.63
CA ASP A 400 -6.93 0.46 -13.40
C ASP A 400 -5.87 -0.66 -13.43
N GLY A 401 -6.32 -1.84 -13.86
CA GLY A 401 -5.46 -2.99 -14.14
C GLY A 401 -4.92 -3.03 -15.57
N SER A 402 -4.03 -3.98 -15.86
CA SER A 402 -3.31 -4.10 -17.15
C SER A 402 -4.13 -4.69 -18.31
N ALA A 403 -5.40 -4.29 -18.44
CA ALA A 403 -6.44 -4.83 -19.34
C ALA A 403 -6.85 -6.30 -19.10
N ASN A 404 -8.15 -6.65 -19.06
CA ASN A 404 -9.28 -6.10 -19.83
C ASN A 404 -10.52 -5.97 -18.90
N GLY A 405 -11.30 -4.88 -18.83
CA GLY A 405 -11.66 -3.81 -19.78
C GLY A 405 -10.78 -2.56 -19.88
N VAL A 406 -9.46 -2.75 -19.93
CA VAL A 406 -8.40 -1.75 -20.17
C VAL A 406 -8.07 -0.89 -18.95
N SER A 407 -9.04 -0.36 -18.22
CA SER A 407 -8.82 0.44 -17.00
C SER A 407 -9.48 -0.18 -15.76
N TYR A 408 -9.74 -1.49 -15.76
CA TYR A 408 -10.22 -2.31 -14.64
C TYR A 408 -10.29 -3.78 -15.06
N ASP A 409 -10.31 -4.69 -14.09
CA ASP A 409 -10.62 -6.11 -14.33
C ASP A 409 -12.13 -6.35 -14.46
N HIS A 410 -12.49 -7.32 -15.29
CA HIS A 410 -13.88 -7.69 -15.53
C HIS A 410 -14.07 -9.21 -15.42
N PHE A 411 -15.09 -9.64 -14.67
CA PHE A 411 -15.44 -11.05 -14.48
C PHE A 411 -16.77 -11.38 -15.17
N SER A 412 -16.73 -12.20 -16.20
CA SER A 412 -17.92 -12.63 -16.96
C SER A 412 -18.37 -14.03 -16.52
N VAL A 413 -19.65 -14.18 -16.19
CA VAL A 413 -20.24 -15.42 -15.64
C VAL A 413 -21.38 -15.89 -16.54
N GLY A 414 -21.15 -16.95 -17.32
CA GLY A 414 -22.13 -17.48 -18.28
C GLY A 414 -23.43 -17.99 -17.65
N GLY A 415 -23.40 -18.37 -16.36
CA GLY A 415 -24.56 -18.79 -15.58
C GLY A 415 -25.08 -17.73 -14.61
N VAL A 416 -25.42 -18.20 -13.41
CA VAL A 416 -25.86 -17.36 -12.28
C VAL A 416 -24.64 -16.93 -11.45
N ALA A 417 -24.54 -15.65 -11.11
CA ALA A 417 -23.62 -15.13 -10.11
C ALA A 417 -24.37 -14.92 -8.78
N GLN A 418 -24.16 -15.81 -7.80
CA GLN A 418 -24.72 -15.72 -6.46
C GLN A 418 -23.70 -15.04 -5.53
N LEU A 419 -24.04 -13.86 -5.02
CA LEU A 419 -23.12 -12.97 -4.32
C LEU A 419 -23.31 -13.01 -2.80
N GLY A 420 -22.20 -12.80 -2.10
CA GLY A 420 -22.03 -12.83 -0.65
C GLY A 420 -20.56 -12.64 -0.32
N GLY A 421 -20.14 -12.84 0.93
CA GLY A 421 -18.73 -12.64 1.33
C GLY A 421 -18.24 -11.20 1.10
N THR A 422 -16.97 -11.03 0.70
CA THR A 422 -16.38 -9.71 0.44
C THR A 422 -16.04 -9.51 -1.04
N LEU A 423 -16.29 -8.31 -1.56
CA LEU A 423 -15.65 -7.78 -2.77
C LEU A 423 -14.56 -6.80 -2.35
N ASN A 424 -13.33 -6.98 -2.84
CA ASN A 424 -12.21 -6.10 -2.53
C ASN A 424 -11.64 -5.48 -3.81
N LEU A 425 -11.85 -4.18 -3.98
CA LEU A 425 -11.37 -3.40 -5.12
C LEU A 425 -10.06 -2.71 -4.74
N LEU A 426 -8.96 -3.19 -5.33
CA LEU A 426 -7.67 -2.53 -5.24
C LEU A 426 -7.59 -1.46 -6.33
N ILE A 427 -7.20 -0.24 -5.98
CA ILE A 427 -7.23 0.89 -6.91
C ILE A 427 -5.80 1.26 -7.26
N ASN A 428 -5.46 1.21 -8.56
CA ASN A 428 -4.17 1.66 -9.03
C ASN A 428 -4.21 3.16 -9.33
N THR A 429 -3.47 3.96 -8.56
CA THR A 429 -3.26 5.41 -8.80
C THR A 429 -1.89 5.69 -9.46
N THR A 430 -1.14 4.63 -9.77
CA THR A 430 0.25 4.66 -10.23
C THR A 430 0.39 5.07 -11.71
N TRP A 431 1.35 5.94 -12.04
CA TRP A 431 1.75 6.31 -13.41
C TRP A 431 0.61 6.74 -14.36
N GLY A 432 -0.38 7.48 -13.85
CA GLY A 432 -1.50 7.99 -14.63
C GLY A 432 -2.68 7.01 -14.73
N GLY A 433 -2.88 6.22 -13.66
CA GLY A 433 -3.92 5.20 -13.54
C GLY A 433 -5.33 5.73 -13.26
N TYR A 434 -6.06 5.09 -12.34
CA TYR A 434 -7.40 5.53 -11.97
C TYR A 434 -7.37 6.95 -11.37
N VAL A 435 -8.20 7.83 -11.92
CA VAL A 435 -8.40 9.20 -11.43
C VAL A 435 -9.89 9.39 -11.14
N ASP A 436 -10.22 9.86 -9.94
CA ASP A 436 -11.60 10.24 -9.62
C ASP A 436 -12.10 11.38 -10.52
N PRO A 437 -13.43 11.47 -10.77
CA PRO A 437 -14.03 12.60 -11.48
C PRO A 437 -13.61 13.97 -10.93
N VAL A 438 -12.73 14.68 -11.63
CA VAL A 438 -12.18 15.99 -11.19
C VAL A 438 -13.12 17.19 -11.44
N ALA A 439 -14.28 16.97 -12.05
CA ALA A 439 -15.25 18.01 -12.42
C ALA A 439 -16.61 17.78 -11.78
N ARG A 440 -17.18 18.82 -11.15
CA ARG A 440 -18.51 18.82 -10.51
C ARG A 440 -19.60 18.31 -11.46
N GLY A 441 -20.33 17.28 -11.05
CA GLY A 441 -21.33 16.59 -11.86
C GLY A 441 -20.79 15.50 -12.79
N GLY A 442 -19.47 15.30 -12.84
CA GLY A 442 -18.80 14.21 -13.53
C GLY A 442 -18.85 12.92 -12.73
N LYS A 443 -18.92 11.79 -13.45
CA LYS A 443 -19.00 10.45 -12.87
C LYS A 443 -18.24 9.44 -13.73
N GLU A 444 -17.67 8.43 -13.08
CA GLU A 444 -16.95 7.32 -13.69
C GLU A 444 -17.59 6.00 -13.24
N ARG A 445 -17.80 5.04 -14.16
CA ARG A 445 -18.58 3.82 -13.86
C ARG A 445 -17.86 2.57 -14.35
N VAL A 446 -17.32 1.83 -13.40
CA VAL A 446 -16.61 0.57 -13.60
C VAL A 446 -17.61 -0.59 -13.53
N VAL A 447 -17.71 -1.37 -14.60
CA VAL A 447 -18.47 -2.64 -14.59
C VAL A 447 -17.52 -3.74 -14.13
N LEU A 448 -17.86 -4.40 -13.03
CA LEU A 448 -16.98 -5.35 -12.34
C LEU A 448 -17.32 -6.79 -12.72
N LEU A 449 -18.60 -7.12 -12.72
CA LEU A 449 -19.10 -8.46 -13.02
C LEU A 449 -20.28 -8.38 -13.98
N ASP A 450 -20.27 -9.19 -15.03
CA ASP A 450 -21.44 -9.50 -15.85
C ASP A 450 -21.89 -10.95 -15.62
N ALA A 451 -23.21 -11.18 -15.64
CA ALA A 451 -23.77 -12.52 -15.53
C ALA A 451 -25.08 -12.67 -16.30
N ALA A 452 -25.40 -13.89 -16.75
CA ALA A 452 -26.74 -14.19 -17.28
C ALA A 452 -27.83 -13.94 -16.22
N ARG A 453 -27.50 -14.06 -14.93
CA ARG A 453 -28.31 -13.57 -13.81
C ARG A 453 -27.46 -13.31 -12.56
N VAL A 454 -27.65 -12.16 -11.90
CA VAL A 454 -27.10 -11.88 -10.57
C VAL A 454 -28.16 -12.17 -9.49
N GLU A 455 -27.76 -12.78 -8.38
CA GLU A 455 -28.58 -12.99 -7.17
C GLU A 455 -27.77 -12.59 -5.91
N GLY A 456 -28.37 -11.81 -5.01
CA GLY A 456 -27.71 -11.34 -3.79
C GLY A 456 -26.80 -10.12 -4.00
N GLU A 457 -26.07 -9.76 -2.95
CA GLU A 457 -25.12 -8.63 -2.90
C GLU A 457 -23.88 -9.09 -2.10
N PHE A 458 -22.71 -8.48 -2.32
CA PHE A 458 -21.55 -8.73 -1.45
C PHE A 458 -21.83 -8.16 -0.05
N HIS A 459 -21.55 -8.93 1.02
CA HIS A 459 -21.81 -8.50 2.40
C HIS A 459 -20.95 -7.30 2.81
N LEU A 460 -19.75 -7.19 2.22
CA LEU A 460 -18.82 -6.07 2.37
C LEU A 460 -18.25 -5.74 0.99
N VAL A 461 -18.12 -4.45 0.68
CA VAL A 461 -17.35 -3.97 -0.49
C VAL A 461 -16.25 -3.05 0.01
N ARG A 462 -15.00 -3.31 -0.37
CA ARG A 462 -13.87 -2.43 -0.09
C ARG A 462 -13.40 -1.69 -1.34
N TRP A 463 -13.01 -0.44 -1.17
CA TRP A 463 -12.42 0.42 -2.19
C TRP A 463 -11.10 0.96 -1.64
N ASN A 464 -9.96 0.54 -2.20
CA ASN A 464 -8.62 0.81 -1.68
C ASN A 464 -8.53 0.68 -0.14
N ARG A 465 -8.83 -0.52 0.36
CA ARG A 465 -8.92 -0.89 1.80
C ARG A 465 -10.11 -0.28 2.57
N GLU A 466 -10.55 0.94 2.25
CA GLU A 466 -11.72 1.57 2.87
C GLU A 466 -13.00 0.72 2.69
N LEU A 467 -13.94 0.80 3.62
CA LEU A 467 -15.21 0.09 3.54
C LEU A 467 -16.30 0.96 2.91
N LEU A 468 -16.83 0.53 1.78
CA LEU A 468 -18.10 1.05 1.25
C LEU A 468 -19.26 0.32 1.98
N MET A 469 -20.11 1.09 2.65
CA MET A 469 -21.38 0.63 3.20
C MET A 469 -22.41 0.41 2.08
N THR A 470 -23.55 -0.21 2.40
CA THR A 470 -24.62 -0.45 1.42
C THR A 470 -25.33 0.86 1.03
N GLY A 471 -25.41 1.13 -0.28
CA GLY A 471 -26.01 2.34 -0.84
C GLY A 471 -24.99 3.36 -1.35
N VAL A 472 -25.33 4.64 -1.24
CA VAL A 472 -24.49 5.78 -1.65
C VAL A 472 -23.58 6.17 -0.50
N ASN A 473 -22.26 5.98 -0.66
CA ASN A 473 -21.25 6.35 0.32
C ASN A 473 -20.69 7.72 -0.03
N TYR A 474 -20.63 8.62 0.94
CA TYR A 474 -19.77 9.79 0.86
C TYR A 474 -18.37 9.43 1.35
N VAL A 475 -17.34 9.88 0.63
CA VAL A 475 -15.93 9.49 0.89
C VAL A 475 -15.03 10.73 1.10
N GLY A 476 -15.61 11.88 1.45
CA GLY A 476 -14.84 13.09 1.73
C GLY A 476 -14.33 13.81 0.48
N SER A 477 -13.17 14.46 0.64
CA SER A 477 -12.41 15.06 -0.45
C SER A 477 -11.62 14.02 -1.23
N ASN A 478 -11.63 14.12 -2.56
CA ASN A 478 -10.68 13.37 -3.38
C ASN A 478 -9.22 13.79 -3.12
N GLU A 479 -8.29 13.03 -3.68
CA GLU A 479 -6.83 13.28 -3.69
C GLU A 479 -6.45 14.68 -4.25
N PHE A 480 -7.38 15.35 -4.94
CA PHE A 480 -7.24 16.72 -5.46
C PHE A 480 -7.89 17.80 -4.56
N GLY A 481 -8.28 17.46 -3.33
CA GLY A 481 -8.80 18.40 -2.34
C GLY A 481 -10.24 18.88 -2.58
N GLN A 482 -11.01 18.27 -3.48
CA GLN A 482 -12.40 18.64 -3.76
C GLN A 482 -13.37 17.78 -2.92
N ASP A 483 -14.02 18.40 -1.93
CA ASP A 483 -15.03 17.74 -1.09
C ASP A 483 -16.33 17.40 -1.86
N GLY A 484 -17.03 16.34 -1.45
CA GLY A 484 -18.26 15.86 -2.11
C GLY A 484 -18.04 14.73 -3.11
N MET A 485 -17.05 13.87 -2.86
CA MET A 485 -16.98 12.58 -3.55
C MET A 485 -18.00 11.60 -2.97
N PHE A 486 -18.71 10.92 -3.87
CA PHE A 486 -19.60 9.82 -3.55
C PHE A 486 -19.26 8.57 -4.37
N ARG A 487 -19.44 7.39 -3.77
CA ARG A 487 -19.26 6.07 -4.40
C ARG A 487 -20.47 5.19 -4.11
N VAL A 488 -21.06 4.63 -5.16
CA VAL A 488 -22.22 3.73 -5.07
C VAL A 488 -21.91 2.41 -5.76
N VAL A 489 -22.26 1.30 -5.10
CA VAL A 489 -22.23 -0.03 -5.69
C VAL A 489 -23.64 -0.37 -6.16
N GLU A 490 -23.78 -0.65 -7.45
CA GLU A 490 -25.04 -0.92 -8.12
C GLU A 490 -25.14 -2.42 -8.46
N TYR A 491 -26.12 -3.09 -7.85
CA TYR A 491 -26.52 -4.46 -8.19
C TYR A 491 -27.72 -4.41 -9.12
N SER A 492 -27.58 -5.00 -10.31
CA SER A 492 -28.67 -5.14 -11.29
C SER A 492 -28.90 -6.62 -11.62
N LYS A 493 -29.91 -6.94 -12.43
CA LYS A 493 -30.26 -8.34 -12.76
C LYS A 493 -29.14 -9.12 -13.48
N SER A 494 -28.16 -8.45 -14.08
CA SER A 494 -27.13 -9.05 -14.94
C SER A 494 -25.76 -8.38 -14.85
N LEU A 495 -25.60 -7.34 -14.02
CA LEU A 495 -24.35 -6.59 -13.85
C LEU A 495 -24.16 -6.15 -12.39
N VAL A 496 -22.92 -6.19 -11.92
CA VAL A 496 -22.44 -5.45 -10.74
C VAL A 496 -21.48 -4.36 -11.23
N SER A 497 -21.67 -3.14 -10.74
CA SER A 497 -20.80 -2.00 -11.09
C SER A 497 -20.62 -1.06 -9.91
N VAL A 498 -19.48 -0.38 -9.87
CA VAL A 498 -19.24 0.75 -8.94
C VAL A 498 -19.21 2.05 -9.73
N THR A 499 -19.90 3.08 -9.24
CA THR A 499 -19.88 4.43 -9.82
C THR A 499 -19.26 5.38 -8.81
N SER A 500 -18.19 6.06 -9.19
CA SER A 500 -17.61 7.20 -8.48
C SER A 500 -18.18 8.49 -9.06
N TYR A 501 -18.46 9.48 -8.20
CA TYR A 501 -19.20 10.68 -8.56
C TYR A 501 -18.70 11.89 -7.76
N LEU A 502 -18.34 12.99 -8.44
CA LEU A 502 -18.11 14.27 -7.77
C LEU A 502 -19.40 15.09 -7.85
N ALA A 503 -20.03 15.31 -6.69
CA ALA A 503 -21.37 15.87 -6.59
C ALA A 503 -21.53 17.23 -7.29
N ARG A 504 -22.70 17.45 -7.90
CA ARG A 504 -23.13 18.76 -8.42
C ARG A 504 -23.24 19.76 -7.27
N PRO A 505 -22.95 21.06 -7.45
CA PRO A 505 -23.17 22.04 -6.39
C PRO A 505 -24.66 22.05 -6.01
N GLY A 506 -24.97 21.77 -4.74
CA GLY A 506 -26.35 21.55 -4.27
C GLY A 506 -26.74 20.08 -3.99
N ASP A 507 -25.97 19.10 -4.47
CA ASP A 507 -26.21 17.65 -4.31
C ASP A 507 -25.51 17.17 -3.03
N ALA A 508 -26.24 17.07 -1.92
CA ALA A 508 -25.72 16.67 -0.60
C ALA A 508 -25.90 15.17 -0.33
N ASN A 509 -26.84 14.51 -1.00
CA ASN A 509 -27.11 13.09 -0.77
C ASN A 509 -26.34 12.14 -1.72
N GLY A 510 -25.78 12.65 -2.83
CA GLY A 510 -25.05 11.87 -3.82
C GLY A 510 -25.91 11.13 -4.84
N ASP A 511 -27.21 11.43 -4.95
CA ASP A 511 -28.17 10.73 -5.83
C ASP A 511 -28.20 11.23 -7.30
N PHE A 512 -27.25 12.09 -7.64
CA PHE A 512 -27.06 12.76 -8.93
C PHE A 512 -28.02 13.93 -9.23
N ARG A 513 -28.77 14.42 -8.23
CA ARG A 513 -29.76 15.49 -8.38
C ARG A 513 -29.49 16.66 -7.41
N VAL A 514 -30.35 17.67 -7.50
CA VAL A 514 -30.39 18.80 -6.57
C VAL A 514 -31.88 19.08 -6.35
N ASP A 515 -32.46 18.57 -5.27
CA ASP A 515 -33.90 18.70 -4.97
C ASP A 515 -34.24 18.89 -3.48
N ASP A 516 -35.47 18.55 -3.05
CA ASP A 516 -35.90 18.70 -1.65
C ASP A 516 -35.14 17.77 -0.68
N ALA A 517 -34.58 16.66 -1.16
CA ALA A 517 -33.78 15.76 -0.34
C ALA A 517 -32.52 16.46 0.21
N ASP A 518 -31.82 17.22 -0.64
CA ASP A 518 -30.63 17.97 -0.26
C ASP A 518 -30.96 19.13 0.67
N LEU A 519 -32.07 19.84 0.40
CA LEU A 519 -32.57 20.87 1.31
C LEU A 519 -32.88 20.29 2.69
N ALA A 520 -33.39 19.06 2.79
CA ALA A 520 -33.63 18.37 4.05
C ALA A 520 -32.35 17.88 4.77
N VAL A 521 -31.20 17.85 4.09
CA VAL A 521 -29.88 17.73 4.73
C VAL A 521 -29.44 19.10 5.24
N LEU A 522 -29.51 20.13 4.38
CA LEU A 522 -29.07 21.50 4.66
C LEU A 522 -29.84 22.10 5.87
N LEU A 523 -31.18 22.00 5.87
CA LEU A 523 -32.08 22.40 6.97
C LEU A 523 -31.79 21.66 8.29
N ARG A 524 -31.28 20.43 8.24
CA ARG A 524 -30.99 19.61 9.43
C ARG A 524 -29.74 20.08 10.18
N ASN A 525 -28.83 20.74 9.48
CA ASN A 525 -27.48 21.04 9.98
C ASN A 525 -27.20 22.54 10.20
N GLN A 526 -28.14 23.45 9.92
CA GLN A 526 -27.98 24.93 9.95
C GLN A 526 -27.45 25.57 11.26
N ALA A 527 -27.38 24.81 12.35
CA ALA A 527 -26.88 25.28 13.66
C ALA A 527 -25.60 24.55 14.12
N ARG A 528 -24.88 23.91 13.19
CA ARG A 528 -23.65 23.13 13.43
C ARG A 528 -22.45 23.78 12.75
N SER A 529 -21.26 23.38 13.17
CA SER A 529 -19.97 23.79 12.60
C SER A 529 -19.05 22.58 12.46
N ASN A 530 -17.93 22.76 11.75
CA ASN A 530 -17.07 21.67 11.25
C ASN A 530 -17.89 20.70 10.37
N LEU A 531 -18.70 21.29 9.50
CA LEU A 531 -19.49 20.60 8.49
C LEU A 531 -18.63 20.30 7.25
N ASN A 532 -19.25 19.60 6.31
CA ASN A 532 -18.68 19.11 5.06
C ASN A 532 -19.81 18.89 4.05
N TRP A 533 -19.45 18.46 2.83
CA TRP A 533 -20.37 18.38 1.70
C TRP A 533 -21.63 17.55 1.94
N ASN A 534 -21.50 16.32 2.45
CA ASN A 534 -22.68 15.47 2.71
C ASN A 534 -23.49 15.90 3.94
N GLN A 535 -23.10 16.97 4.62
CA GLN A 535 -23.88 17.63 5.66
C GLN A 535 -24.52 18.95 5.18
N GLY A 536 -24.23 19.40 3.95
CA GLY A 536 -24.87 20.54 3.30
C GLY A 536 -24.06 21.84 3.26
N ASP A 537 -22.78 21.80 3.66
CA ASP A 537 -21.80 22.85 3.37
C ASP A 537 -21.32 22.67 1.92
N PHE A 538 -21.64 23.62 1.04
CA PHE A 538 -21.31 23.54 -0.39
C PHE A 538 -20.20 24.50 -0.82
N ASN A 539 -19.62 25.27 0.10
CA ASN A 539 -18.54 26.22 -0.19
C ASN A 539 -17.21 25.88 0.52
N GLY A 540 -17.23 25.00 1.52
CA GLY A 540 -16.09 24.56 2.32
C GLY A 540 -15.75 25.47 3.51
N ASP A 541 -16.65 26.35 3.96
CA ASP A 541 -16.43 27.29 5.08
C ASP A 541 -16.67 26.67 6.46
N GLY A 542 -17.19 25.43 6.51
CA GLY A 542 -17.36 24.63 7.72
C GLY A 542 -18.64 24.90 8.49
N VAL A 543 -19.52 25.79 8.00
CA VAL A 543 -20.88 26.01 8.53
C VAL A 543 -21.91 25.93 7.40
N ILE A 544 -23.19 26.18 7.71
CA ILE A 544 -24.25 26.34 6.70
C ILE A 544 -24.84 27.74 6.85
N ASN A 545 -24.86 28.48 5.75
CA ASN A 545 -25.34 29.85 5.72
C ASN A 545 -26.11 30.16 4.42
N ALA A 546 -26.24 31.46 4.09
CA ALA A 546 -26.99 31.90 2.92
C ALA A 546 -26.29 31.54 1.59
N VAL A 547 -24.98 31.31 1.60
CA VAL A 547 -24.20 30.91 0.42
C VAL A 547 -24.59 29.51 -0.03
N ASP A 548 -24.66 28.53 0.88
CA ASP A 548 -25.02 27.14 0.57
C ASP A 548 -26.45 27.03 0.06
N LEU A 549 -27.37 27.77 0.68
CA LEU A 549 -28.75 27.87 0.23
C LEU A 549 -28.86 28.51 -1.17
N SER A 550 -28.00 29.48 -1.52
CA SER A 550 -27.90 30.00 -2.88
C SER A 550 -27.38 28.93 -3.85
N ILE A 551 -26.28 28.24 -3.51
CA ILE A 551 -25.67 27.19 -4.33
C ILE A 551 -26.70 26.09 -4.67
N TRP A 552 -27.48 25.65 -3.68
CA TRP A 552 -28.59 24.72 -3.91
C TRP A 552 -29.69 25.32 -4.81
N THR A 553 -30.13 26.55 -4.52
CA THR A 553 -31.22 27.22 -5.26
C THR A 553 -30.87 27.41 -6.74
N ASP A 554 -29.66 27.87 -7.03
CA ASP A 554 -29.14 28.15 -8.38
C ASP A 554 -28.99 26.89 -9.25
N ASN A 555 -28.90 25.71 -8.63
CA ASN A 555 -28.70 24.44 -9.33
C ASN A 555 -29.94 23.55 -9.36
N ARG A 556 -30.84 23.61 -8.36
CA ARG A 556 -32.12 22.88 -8.37
C ARG A 556 -32.95 23.15 -9.63
N ALA A 557 -33.01 24.41 -10.06
CA ALA A 557 -33.74 24.79 -11.27
C ALA A 557 -33.21 24.12 -12.56
N ARG A 558 -31.94 23.69 -12.57
CA ARG A 558 -31.28 23.01 -13.71
C ARG A 558 -31.57 21.51 -13.76
N SER A 559 -31.98 20.91 -12.64
CA SER A 559 -32.27 19.47 -12.52
C SER A 559 -33.67 19.08 -13.03
N SER A 560 -34.57 20.05 -13.21
CA SER A 560 -36.00 19.83 -13.48
C SER A 560 -36.41 19.82 -14.96
N SER A 561 -35.47 20.04 -15.89
CA SER A 561 -35.78 20.25 -17.32
C SER A 561 -36.04 18.96 -18.11
N SER A 562 -37.16 18.30 -17.84
CA SER A 562 -37.82 17.41 -18.81
C SER A 562 -38.97 18.19 -19.48
N PRO A 563 -39.08 18.23 -20.83
CA PRO A 563 -40.01 19.12 -21.51
C PRO A 563 -41.47 18.61 -21.47
N GLY A 564 -42.19 18.86 -20.37
CA GLY A 564 -43.57 18.40 -20.19
C GLY A 564 -44.42 19.24 -19.23
N MET A 565 -45.36 20.00 -19.80
CA MET A 565 -46.45 20.77 -19.15
C MET A 565 -46.06 21.92 -18.21
N ALA A 566 -46.58 23.11 -18.52
CA ALA A 566 -46.54 24.27 -17.63
C ALA A 566 -47.55 24.10 -16.47
N ILE A 567 -47.20 24.59 -15.28
CA ILE A 567 -48.07 24.64 -14.11
C ILE A 567 -48.47 26.10 -13.86
N VAL A 568 -49.73 26.34 -13.51
CA VAL A 568 -50.31 27.68 -13.38
C VAL A 568 -49.71 28.43 -12.19
N ALA A 569 -49.36 29.71 -12.38
CA ALA A 569 -48.86 30.57 -11.32
C ALA A 569 -49.90 30.78 -10.21
N VAL A 570 -49.54 30.46 -8.98
CA VAL A 570 -50.31 30.77 -7.77
C VAL A 570 -49.91 32.16 -7.27
N PRO A 571 -50.85 33.10 -7.04
CA PRO A 571 -50.50 34.42 -6.51
C PRO A 571 -49.98 34.36 -5.08
N GLU A 572 -48.91 35.10 -4.79
CA GLU A 572 -48.37 35.22 -3.43
C GLU A 572 -49.32 36.00 -2.49
N PRO A 573 -49.42 35.62 -1.20
CA PRO A 573 -50.07 36.45 -0.19
C PRO A 573 -49.22 37.68 0.14
N VAL A 574 -49.82 38.87 -0.03
CA VAL A 574 -49.11 40.16 0.09
C VAL A 574 -48.49 40.37 1.47
N VAL A 575 -47.22 40.78 1.52
CA VAL A 575 -46.53 41.14 2.76
C VAL A 575 -47.09 42.44 3.35
N THR A 576 -47.68 42.37 4.55
CA THR A 576 -48.07 43.57 5.32
C THR A 576 -47.62 43.53 6.78
N SER A 577 -46.50 44.21 7.03
CA SER A 577 -46.31 45.16 8.14
C SER A 577 -46.61 44.72 9.59
N TRP A 578 -45.57 44.26 10.30
CA TRP A 578 -45.47 44.40 11.76
C TRP A 578 -44.09 44.93 12.18
N LEU A 579 -43.85 46.23 11.96
CA LEU A 579 -42.62 46.90 12.40
C LEU A 579 -42.87 48.35 12.90
N ALA A 580 -43.91 48.53 13.72
CA ALA A 580 -44.07 49.72 14.58
C ALA A 580 -45.17 49.54 15.64
N ILE A 581 -44.78 49.42 16.92
CA ILE A 581 -45.39 50.03 18.14
C ILE A 581 -44.75 49.40 19.39
N VAL A 582 -44.63 50.19 20.47
CA VAL A 582 -43.86 49.93 21.72
C VAL A 582 -42.33 49.98 21.55
N MET A 583 -41.59 50.93 22.13
CA MET A 583 -41.99 52.25 22.67
C MET A 583 -40.77 53.18 22.74
N ILE A 584 -40.87 54.41 22.22
CA ILE A 584 -39.96 55.51 22.58
C ILE A 584 -40.77 56.55 23.38
N CYS A 585 -40.86 56.35 24.69
CA CYS A 585 -41.34 57.33 25.67
C CYS A 585 -40.91 56.89 27.07
N GLY A 586 -39.75 57.37 27.56
CA GLY A 586 -39.22 56.90 28.86
C GLY A 586 -38.02 57.65 29.44
N MET A 587 -37.23 58.38 28.65
CA MET A 587 -36.12 59.17 29.20
C MET A 587 -36.58 60.56 29.67
N ARG A 588 -36.98 60.68 30.94
CA ARG A 588 -36.89 61.96 31.68
C ARG A 588 -36.75 61.78 33.20
N SER A 589 -35.67 62.35 33.72
CA SER A 589 -35.43 62.73 35.13
C SER A 589 -35.68 61.71 36.24
N LEU A 590 -34.60 61.04 36.67
CA LEU A 590 -34.26 61.04 38.11
C LEU A 590 -32.97 61.85 38.29
N ARG A 591 -33.06 62.99 38.98
CA ARG A 591 -31.91 63.83 39.36
C ARG A 591 -32.22 64.52 40.68
N ARG A 592 -31.22 64.56 41.58
CA ARG A 592 -31.21 65.11 42.95
C ARG A 592 -31.78 64.21 44.05
N SER A 593 -30.87 63.51 44.71
CA SER A 593 -30.97 63.21 46.14
C SER A 593 -30.97 64.49 46.99
N PRO A 594 -31.57 64.48 48.18
CA PRO A 594 -31.14 65.26 49.33
C PRO A 594 -30.46 64.35 50.39
N LEU A 595 -29.72 64.96 51.32
CA LEU A 595 -28.97 64.26 52.39
C LEU A 595 -29.82 64.06 53.65
N ILE A 596 -29.42 63.12 54.53
CA ILE A 596 -28.98 63.39 55.92
C ILE A 596 -28.56 62.09 56.65
N HIS A 597 -27.60 62.21 57.57
CA HIS A 597 -27.11 61.16 58.48
C HIS A 597 -28.16 60.70 59.53
N ASN A 598 -28.15 59.41 59.93
CA ASN A 598 -27.41 59.00 61.14
C ASN A 598 -27.31 57.49 61.43
N ARG A 599 -26.22 57.16 62.12
CA ARG A 599 -25.89 55.96 62.95
C ARG A 599 -27.01 54.95 63.26
N ARG A 600 -26.71 53.68 63.06
CA ARG A 600 -26.15 52.82 64.14
C ARG A 600 -25.08 51.89 63.59
#